data_AF-A0A942T956-F1
#
_entry.id   AF-A0A942T956-F1
#
_cell.length_a   1.000
_cell.length_b   1.000
_cell.length_c   1.000
_cell.angle_alpha   90.00
_cell.angle_beta   90.00
_cell.angle_gamma   90.00
#
_symmetry.space_group_name_H-M   'P 1'
#
loop_
_entity.id
_entity.type
_entity.pdbx_description
1 polymer ?
#
loop_
_entity_poly.entity_id
_entity_poly.type
_entity_poly.pdbx_seq_one_letter_code
_entity_poly.pdbx_strand_id
1 'polypeptide(L)'
;MRTMIDGTEINDFTFQMEFDSGGNPEYSYCVWIYQGDESLLYYDGSIQARRYFKTNYSKSHFRNFCIKFANNKEYRDAFLKEKRMY
;
A
#
# COMPACT_ATOMS: atom_id res chain seq x y z
N MET A 1 -0.59 -16.34 9.41
CA MET A 1 -0.13 -15.39 10.46
C MET A 1 0.25 -14.10 9.75
N ARG A 2 -0.42 -12.98 10.07
CA ARG A 2 -0.09 -11.67 9.51
C ARG A 2 0.93 -11.00 10.44
N THR A 3 2.06 -10.60 9.89
CA THR A 3 3.13 -9.94 10.65
C THR A 3 3.45 -8.63 9.95
N MET A 4 3.41 -7.52 10.70
CA MET A 4 3.91 -6.24 10.21
C MET A 4 5.43 -6.36 10.04
N ILE A 5 5.93 -6.03 8.85
CA ILE A 5 7.35 -6.11 8.52
C ILE A 5 8.00 -4.73 8.52
N ASP A 6 7.29 -3.74 8.00
CA ASP A 6 7.81 -2.40 7.81
C ASP A 6 6.64 -1.39 7.82
N GLY A 7 6.94 -0.14 8.15
CA GLY A 7 5.96 0.93 8.21
C GLY A 7 6.61 2.28 8.05
N THR A 8 5.91 3.21 7.38
CA THR A 8 6.39 4.59 7.26
C THR A 8 5.22 5.56 7.17
N GLU A 9 5.43 6.76 7.69
CA GLU A 9 4.48 7.86 7.63
C GLU A 9 5.08 8.97 6.77
N ILE A 10 4.31 9.46 5.81
CA ILE A 10 4.71 10.53 4.91
C ILE A 10 3.50 11.42 4.65
N ASN A 11 3.59 12.68 5.09
CA ASN A 11 2.47 13.64 5.09
C ASN A 11 1.28 13.04 5.86
N ASP A 12 0.07 13.13 5.32
CA ASP A 12 -1.15 12.62 5.95
C ASP A 12 -1.39 11.12 5.68
N PHE A 13 -0.37 10.39 5.21
CA PHE A 13 -0.48 8.98 4.85
C PHE A 13 0.42 8.09 5.71
N THR A 14 -0.16 7.02 6.22
CA THR A 14 0.57 5.92 6.86
C THR A 14 0.57 4.72 5.95
N PHE A 15 1.74 4.12 5.76
CA PHE A 15 1.94 2.92 4.94
C PHE A 15 2.40 1.79 5.84
N GLN A 16 1.65 0.69 5.89
CA GLN A 16 2.03 -0.49 6.66
C GLN A 16 2.22 -1.67 5.74
N MET A 17 3.40 -2.28 5.78
CA MET A 17 3.71 -3.50 5.05
C MET A 17 3.45 -4.72 5.93
N GLU A 18 2.62 -5.62 5.43
CA GLU A 18 2.32 -6.91 6.04
C GLU A 18 2.86 -8.06 5.21
N PHE A 19 3.35 -9.09 5.90
CA PHE A 19 3.59 -10.40 5.31
C PHE A 19 2.30 -11.21 5.30
N ASP A 20 1.87 -11.65 4.12
CA ASP A 20 0.82 -12.64 3.95
C ASP A 20 1.40 -13.95 3.42
N SER A 21 1.74 -14.84 4.36
CA SER A 21 2.22 -16.19 4.08
C SER A 21 1.12 -17.17 3.66
N GLY A 22 -0.15 -16.79 3.73
CA GLY A 22 -1.28 -17.71 3.57
C GLY A 22 -2.11 -17.50 2.31
N GLY A 23 -2.10 -16.30 1.72
CA GLY A 23 -3.03 -15.93 0.64
C GLY A 23 -2.56 -16.23 -0.78
N ASN A 24 -1.32 -15.84 -1.14
CA ASN A 24 -0.81 -16.01 -2.51
C ASN A 24 0.74 -16.07 -2.53
N PRO A 25 1.36 -17.18 -3.00
CA PRO A 25 2.82 -17.32 -3.05
C PRO A 25 3.52 -16.35 -4.03
N GLU A 26 2.79 -15.74 -4.97
CA GLU A 26 3.34 -14.73 -5.90
C GLU A 26 3.43 -13.32 -5.27
N TYR A 27 2.64 -13.07 -4.23
CA TYR A 27 2.47 -11.74 -3.61
C TYR A 27 2.43 -11.84 -2.09
N SER A 28 3.55 -12.21 -1.49
CA SER A 28 3.63 -12.41 -0.02
C SER A 28 3.68 -11.10 0.77
N TYR A 29 3.74 -9.94 0.12
CA TYR A 29 3.89 -8.63 0.76
C TYR A 29 2.76 -7.69 0.32
N CYS A 30 2.01 -7.16 1.28
CA CYS A 30 0.92 -6.22 1.03
C CYS A 30 1.14 -4.92 1.79
N VAL A 31 1.06 -3.78 1.09
CA VAL A 31 1.07 -2.45 1.69
C VAL A 31 -0.37 -1.97 1.85
N TRP A 32 -0.75 -1.74 3.10
CA TRP A 32 -1.94 -1.02 3.49
C TRP A 32 -1.65 0.47 3.53
N ILE A 33 -2.60 1.26 3.02
CA ILE A 33 -2.50 2.72 2.98
C ILE A 33 -3.60 3.28 3.87
N TYR A 34 -3.22 4.16 4.77
CA TYR A 34 -4.10 4.86 5.69
C TYR A 34 -4.01 6.36 5.41
N GLN A 35 -5.07 7.10 5.70
CA GLN A 35 -5.11 8.56 5.62
C GLN A 35 -5.67 9.13 6.92
N GLY A 36 -4.92 10.04 7.57
CA GLY A 36 -5.28 10.59 8.88
C GLY A 36 -5.05 9.60 10.03
N ASP A 37 -5.90 9.67 11.05
CA ASP A 37 -5.75 9.03 12.38
C ASP A 37 -5.93 7.49 12.35
N GLU A 38 -5.23 6.77 11.48
CA GLU A 38 -5.29 5.31 11.29
C GLU A 38 -6.51 4.79 10.50
N SER A 39 -7.20 5.64 9.76
CA SER A 39 -8.29 5.19 8.88
C SER A 39 -7.75 4.65 7.56
N LEU A 40 -8.10 3.40 7.22
CA LEU A 40 -7.77 2.81 5.92
C LEU A 40 -8.28 3.71 4.80
N LEU A 41 -7.43 3.95 3.81
CA LEU A 41 -7.79 4.71 2.63
C LEU A 41 -8.66 3.82 1.72
N TYR A 42 -9.85 4.30 1.38
CA TYR A 42 -10.73 3.64 0.42
C TYR A 42 -10.75 4.40 -0.91
N TYR A 43 -10.74 3.67 -2.01
CA TYR A 43 -10.78 4.22 -3.36
C TYR A 43 -12.13 4.90 -3.69
N ASP A 44 -13.22 4.38 -3.13
CA ASP A 44 -14.59 4.84 -3.38
C ASP A 44 -15.55 4.53 -2.20
N GLY A 45 -14.99 4.42 -0.99
CA GLY A 45 -15.73 4.00 0.21
C GLY A 45 -16.06 2.50 0.27
N SER A 46 -15.72 1.71 -0.76
CA SER A 46 -15.99 0.26 -0.78
C SER A 46 -14.73 -0.59 -0.97
N ILE A 47 -13.72 -0.09 -1.70
CA ILE A 47 -12.49 -0.84 -1.98
C ILE A 47 -11.29 -0.25 -1.24
N GLN A 48 -10.56 -1.09 -0.52
CA GLN A 48 -9.33 -0.69 0.21
C GLN A 48 -8.18 -0.40 -0.74
N ALA A 49 -7.53 0.76 -0.58
CA ALA A 49 -6.33 1.12 -1.32
C ALA A 49 -5.12 0.36 -0.77
N ARG A 50 -4.67 -0.67 -1.50
CA ARG A 50 -3.52 -1.48 -1.13
C ARG A 50 -2.64 -1.84 -2.33
N ARG A 51 -1.35 -2.07 -2.08
CA ARG A 51 -0.37 -2.50 -3.11
C ARG A 51 0.27 -3.82 -2.74
N TYR A 52 0.28 -4.75 -3.68
CA TYR A 52 1.02 -6.00 -3.54
C TYR A 52 2.43 -5.87 -4.10
N PHE A 53 3.40 -6.45 -3.41
CA PHE A 53 4.77 -6.61 -3.86
C PHE A 53 5.09 -8.09 -4.03
N LYS A 54 5.88 -8.40 -5.06
CA LYS A 54 6.37 -9.76 -5.30
C LYS A 54 7.33 -10.19 -4.20
N THR A 55 7.59 -11.50 -4.13
CA THR A 55 8.50 -12.16 -3.18
C THR A 55 9.90 -11.52 -3.08
N ASN A 56 10.41 -10.89 -4.14
CA ASN A 56 11.68 -10.15 -4.12
C ASN A 56 11.53 -8.71 -3.61
N TYR A 57 10.94 -8.57 -2.42
CA TYR A 57 10.78 -7.28 -1.76
C TYR A 57 12.12 -6.54 -1.60
N SER A 58 12.11 -5.23 -1.89
CA SER A 58 13.22 -4.33 -1.59
C SER A 58 12.69 -3.12 -0.82
N LYS A 59 13.33 -2.81 0.31
CA LYS A 59 13.03 -1.62 1.13
C LYS A 59 13.06 -0.34 0.28
N SER A 60 13.98 -0.25 -0.68
CA SER A 60 14.07 0.89 -1.59
C SER A 60 12.83 1.02 -2.48
N HIS A 61 12.31 -0.09 -3.02
CA HIS A 61 11.09 -0.06 -3.84
C HIS A 61 9.85 0.35 -3.01
N PHE A 62 9.75 -0.16 -1.79
CA PHE A 62 8.69 0.24 -0.87
C PHE A 62 8.75 1.73 -0.54
N ARG A 63 9.92 2.23 -0.15
CA ARG A 63 10.11 3.64 0.19
C ARG A 63 9.84 4.56 -1.01
N ASN A 64 10.32 4.19 -2.20
CA ASN A 64 10.06 4.92 -3.43
C ASN A 64 8.57 4.96 -3.78
N PHE A 65 7.85 3.85 -3.58
CA PHE A 65 6.40 3.82 -3.73
C PHE A 65 5.72 4.79 -2.75
N CYS A 66 6.05 4.73 -1.46
CA CYS A 66 5.43 5.58 -0.43
C CYS A 66 5.67 7.07 -0.74
N ILE A 67 6.91 7.45 -1.06
CA ILE A 67 7.27 8.83 -1.42
C ILE A 67 6.50 9.28 -2.66
N LYS A 68 6.44 8.44 -3.71
CA LYS A 68 5.74 8.77 -4.95
C LYS A 68 4.23 8.91 -4.72
N PHE A 69 3.63 8.02 -3.94
CA PHE A 69 2.21 8.04 -3.61
C PHE A 69 1.82 9.28 -2.77
N ALA A 70 2.62 9.62 -1.76
CA ALA A 70 2.33 10.74 -0.89
C ALA A 70 2.50 12.08 -1.62
N ASN A 71 3.55 12.24 -2.44
CA ASN A 71 3.94 13.51 -3.02
C ASN A 71 3.42 13.77 -4.44
N ASN A 72 3.00 12.74 -5.18
CA ASN A 72 2.50 12.91 -6.54
C ASN A 72 0.99 12.60 -6.61
N LYS A 73 0.18 13.67 -6.65
CA LYS A 73 -1.28 13.57 -6.72
C LYS A 73 -1.76 12.85 -7.98
N GLU A 74 -1.16 13.13 -9.14
CA GLU A 74 -1.54 12.49 -10.40
C GLU A 74 -1.30 10.98 -10.35
N TYR A 75 -0.13 10.58 -9.85
CA TYR A 75 0.20 9.18 -9.64
C TYR A 75 -0.76 8.51 -8.65
N ARG A 76 -1.10 9.18 -7.54
CA ARG A 76 -2.06 8.68 -6.55
C ARG A 76 -3.44 8.49 -7.17
N ASP A 77 -3.95 9.51 -7.86
CA ASP A 77 -5.27 9.45 -8.50
C ASP A 77 -5.33 8.36 -9.57
N ALA A 78 -4.25 8.17 -10.34
CA ALA A 78 -4.13 7.10 -11.34
C ALA A 78 -4.09 5.72 -10.68
N PHE A 79 -3.27 5.55 -9.63
CA PHE A 79 -3.17 4.30 -8.86
C PHE A 79 -4.51 3.90 -8.26
N LEU A 80 -5.20 4.87 -7.66
CA LEU A 80 -6.52 4.70 -7.11
C LEU A 80 -7.51 4.28 -8.21
N LYS A 81 -7.50 4.97 -9.37
CA LYS A 81 -8.33 4.61 -10.53
C LYS A 81 -8.09 3.21 -11.09
N GLU A 82 -6.85 2.74 -11.13
CA GLU A 82 -6.50 1.39 -11.60
C GLU A 82 -7.20 0.30 -10.75
N LYS A 83 -7.41 0.56 -9.46
CA LYS A 83 -8.14 -0.34 -8.56
C LYS A 83 -9.65 -0.41 -8.81
N ARG A 84 -10.21 0.42 -9.72
CA ARG A 84 -11.60 0.33 -10.16
C ARG A 84 -11.88 -0.83 -11.11
N MET A 85 -10.83 -1.34 -11.77
CA MET A 85 -10.96 -2.22 -12.94
C MET A 85 -10.87 -3.71 -12.61
N TYR A 86 -10.73 -4.07 -11.34
CA TYR A 86 -10.74 -5.44 -10.82
C TYR A 86 -11.84 -5.58 -9.78
#